data_AF-A0A915C7R7-F1
#
_entry.id   AF-A0A915C7R7-F1
#
_cell.length_a   1.000
_cell.length_b   1.000
_cell.length_c   1.000
_cell.angle_alpha   90.00
_cell.angle_beta   90.00
_cell.angle_gamma   90.00
#
_symmetry.space_group_name_H-M   'P 1'
#
loop_
_entity.id
_entity.type
_entity.pdbx_description
1 polymer ?
#
loop_
_entity_poly.entity_id
_entity_poly.type
_entity_poly.pdbx_seq_one_letter_code
_entity_poly.pdbx_strand_id
1 'polypeptide(L)'
;MYTGCGHNANYFTSEEACERACGAFRDQEVCSMGVERGTCLLHLTKWYFDEGTRECHVFMYSGCGGNGNRFSSKAECEHLCTTETRFGRNGEDDVCMMERDSGPCTDSVTQWYFDASEYVCKQFTYGGCRGNGNRFDTRKQCEKRCSPRSQELVAINSERVCTLSFEAGRCRESQQKWYFDNTVGYCRMFVYSGCSGNDNRFDSENECMRACSSLASKHAMDNRASLSLVGQVPRAAGSVVELNCATHGLQPVRWFKDGRALDYEVENDPRIQISDFGSLLLILDARESDSGDYSCAAGHAAILSDPVRVIIKAIEVSDGCVDQGNQMTCRLIIKAGLCANARYGNFCCRTCTESGYKL
;
A
#
# COMPACT_ATOMS: atom_id res chain seq x y z
N MET A 1 22.31 14.67 46.86
CA MET A 1 23.61 14.14 46.40
C MET A 1 23.47 12.64 46.30
N TYR A 2 23.60 12.09 45.10
CA TYR A 2 23.31 10.68 44.80
C TYR A 2 24.62 9.88 44.68
N THR A 3 24.61 8.65 45.19
CA THR A 3 25.80 7.82 45.47
C THR A 3 25.97 6.63 44.52
N GLY A 4 25.50 6.76 43.27
CA GLY A 4 26.09 6.05 42.11
C GLY A 4 25.84 4.56 41.94
N CYS A 5 24.60 4.12 41.62
CA CYS A 5 24.34 2.92 40.79
C CYS A 5 22.84 2.78 40.41
N GLY A 6 22.53 2.65 39.11
CA GLY A 6 21.18 2.37 38.59
C GLY A 6 20.54 3.54 37.81
N HIS A 7 21.20 4.02 36.75
CA HIS A 7 20.65 5.09 35.91
C HIS A 7 19.49 4.58 35.05
N ASN A 8 18.40 5.33 35.00
CA ASN A 8 17.39 5.23 33.94
C ASN A 8 17.62 6.38 32.93
N ALA A 9 16.84 6.44 31.84
CA ALA A 9 17.00 7.45 30.78
C ALA A 9 16.80 8.91 31.24
N ASN A 10 16.39 9.15 32.50
CA ASN A 10 16.23 10.47 33.10
C ASN A 10 17.39 10.78 34.07
N TYR A 11 18.62 10.56 33.61
CA TYR A 11 19.84 10.91 34.33
C TYR A 11 20.75 11.73 33.42
N PHE A 12 21.12 12.92 33.86
CA PHE A 12 21.94 13.86 33.09
C PHE A 12 23.19 14.23 33.87
N THR A 13 24.32 14.32 33.16
CA THR A 13 25.63 14.64 33.72
C THR A 13 25.82 16.13 33.97
N SER A 14 24.89 16.97 33.48
CA SER A 14 24.85 18.40 33.70
C SER A 14 23.41 18.91 33.73
N GLU A 15 23.21 20.06 34.38
CA GLU A 15 21.94 20.78 34.34
C GLU A 15 21.59 21.17 32.90
N GLU A 16 22.56 21.60 32.10
CA GLU A 16 22.35 22.00 30.71
C GLU A 16 21.91 20.84 29.82
N ALA A 17 22.46 19.63 30.03
CA ALA A 17 22.02 18.44 29.32
C ALA A 17 20.58 18.07 29.67
N CYS A 18 20.19 18.23 30.95
CA CYS A 18 18.81 18.04 31.41
C CYS A 18 17.86 19.07 30.77
N GLU A 19 18.24 20.35 30.77
CA GLU A 19 17.42 21.44 30.23
C GLU A 19 17.20 21.31 28.71
N ARG A 20 18.17 20.79 27.96
CA ARG A 20 18.02 20.51 26.53
C ARG A 20 17.25 19.24 26.23
N ALA A 21 17.32 18.22 27.10
CA ALA A 21 16.58 16.98 26.88
C ALA A 21 15.10 17.09 27.31
N CYS A 22 14.83 17.83 28.40
CA CYS A 22 13.54 17.81 29.06
C CYS A 22 13.05 19.18 29.55
N GLY A 23 13.86 20.24 29.45
CA GLY A 23 13.55 21.56 30.02
C GLY A 23 13.29 22.64 28.96
N ALA A 24 13.63 23.88 29.34
CA ALA A 24 13.28 25.08 28.58
C ALA A 24 13.92 25.19 27.19
N PHE A 25 14.97 24.41 26.92
CA PHE A 25 15.72 24.43 25.65
C PHE A 25 15.51 23.17 24.81
N ARG A 26 14.51 22.36 25.17
CA ARG A 26 14.10 21.21 24.37
C ARG A 26 13.59 21.67 23.00
N ASP A 27 14.03 20.98 21.95
CA ASP A 27 13.65 21.22 20.55
C ASP A 27 14.04 22.61 20.00
N GLN A 28 15.02 23.30 20.61
CA GLN A 28 15.56 24.57 20.14
C GLN A 28 16.92 24.40 19.44
N GLU A 29 17.20 25.23 18.44
CA GLU A 29 18.50 25.28 17.77
C GLU A 29 19.54 26.02 18.63
N VAL A 30 19.99 25.37 19.70
CA VAL A 30 20.89 26.00 20.68
C VAL A 30 22.24 26.42 20.11
N CYS A 31 22.73 25.74 19.07
CA CYS A 31 24.04 26.01 18.48
C CYS A 31 24.08 27.29 17.63
N SER A 32 22.95 27.87 17.25
CA SER A 32 22.88 29.13 16.49
C SER A 32 22.60 30.36 17.38
N MET A 33 22.40 30.16 18.69
CA MET A 33 22.18 31.26 19.62
C MET A 33 23.48 31.96 19.99
N GLY A 34 23.44 33.28 20.23
CA GLY A 34 24.61 34.01 20.74
C GLY A 34 24.95 33.66 22.18
N VAL A 35 26.18 33.91 22.62
CA VAL A 35 26.58 33.71 24.02
C VAL A 35 25.85 34.68 24.95
N GLU A 36 25.22 34.16 26.00
CA GLU A 36 24.50 34.99 26.98
C GLU A 36 25.00 34.71 28.40
N ARG A 37 25.66 35.72 28.99
CA ARG A 37 26.23 35.60 30.34
C ARG A 37 25.17 35.54 31.43
N GLY A 38 23.98 36.09 31.20
CA GLY A 38 22.95 36.27 32.23
C GLY A 38 23.25 37.45 33.17
N THR A 39 22.41 37.62 34.19
CA THR A 39 22.36 38.84 35.04
C THR A 39 22.81 38.64 36.48
N CYS A 40 23.25 37.43 36.84
CA CYS A 40 23.68 37.11 38.21
C CYS A 40 25.15 37.50 38.48
N LEU A 41 25.66 37.17 39.68
CA LEU A 41 26.99 37.58 40.15
C LEU A 41 27.96 36.42 40.36
N LEU A 42 27.59 35.19 39.98
CA LEU A 42 28.51 34.05 40.00
C LEU A 42 29.39 34.06 38.75
N HIS A 43 30.53 33.37 38.81
CA HIS A 43 31.44 33.25 37.68
C HIS A 43 31.72 31.79 37.42
N LEU A 44 30.85 31.17 36.64
CA LEU A 44 30.94 29.76 36.29
C LEU A 44 31.54 29.63 34.89
N THR A 45 32.67 28.92 34.79
CA THR A 45 33.25 28.58 33.48
C THR A 45 32.33 27.59 32.78
N LYS A 46 31.82 28.00 31.62
CA LYS A 46 30.98 27.18 30.74
C LYS A 46 31.52 27.25 29.32
N TRP A 47 31.05 26.35 28.46
CA TRP A 47 31.38 26.33 27.04
C TRP A 47 30.19 26.87 26.23
N TYR A 48 30.47 27.56 25.13
CA TYR A 48 29.48 27.94 24.13
C TYR A 48 30.05 27.61 22.74
N PHE A 49 29.17 27.37 21.78
CA PHE A 49 29.55 27.20 20.39
C PHE A 49 29.57 28.55 19.69
N ASP A 50 30.72 28.91 19.13
CA ASP A 50 30.86 30.09 18.29
C ASP A 50 30.58 29.70 16.84
N GLU A 51 29.46 30.17 16.29
CA GLU A 51 29.07 29.87 14.92
C GLU A 51 30.07 30.45 13.89
N GLY A 52 30.70 31.60 14.20
CA GLY A 52 31.64 32.27 13.32
C GLY A 52 32.94 31.49 13.17
N THR A 53 33.47 30.96 14.27
CA THR A 53 34.69 30.13 14.23
C THR A 53 34.39 28.63 14.08
N ARG A 54 33.14 28.22 14.29
CA ARG A 54 32.69 26.81 14.39
C ARG A 54 33.44 26.00 15.43
N GLU A 55 33.78 26.64 16.54
CA GLU A 55 34.52 26.04 17.64
C GLU A 55 33.81 26.29 18.97
N CYS A 56 34.02 25.38 19.91
CA CYS A 56 33.54 25.55 21.27
C CYS A 56 34.56 26.32 22.09
N HIS A 57 34.15 27.48 22.62
CA HIS A 57 34.97 28.37 23.44
C HIS A 57 34.42 28.45 24.86
N VAL A 58 35.30 28.81 25.81
CA VAL A 58 34.89 29.05 27.19
C VAL A 58 34.32 30.46 27.36
N PHE A 59 33.31 30.58 28.21
CA PHE A 59 32.78 31.87 28.68
C PHE A 59 32.41 31.82 30.16
N MET A 60 32.29 33.01 30.77
CA MET A 60 31.91 33.16 32.17
C MET A 60 30.41 33.38 32.30
N TYR A 61 29.69 32.33 32.68
CA TYR A 61 28.27 32.37 32.96
C TYR A 61 28.01 32.92 34.37
N SER A 62 27.03 33.81 34.47
CA SER A 62 26.70 34.56 35.68
C SER A 62 26.01 33.75 36.77
N GLY A 63 25.55 32.53 36.45
CA GLY A 63 24.84 31.63 37.37
C GLY A 63 23.31 31.67 37.28
N CYS A 64 22.70 32.60 36.54
CA CYS A 64 21.27 32.56 36.23
C CYS A 64 20.95 33.17 34.85
N GLY A 65 19.79 32.84 34.30
CA GLY A 65 19.35 33.29 32.97
C GLY A 65 20.15 32.64 31.84
N GLY A 66 20.44 33.41 30.79
CA GLY A 66 21.15 32.91 29.62
C GLY A 66 20.25 32.09 28.68
N ASN A 67 20.88 31.41 27.74
CA ASN A 67 20.20 30.58 26.74
C ASN A 67 20.84 29.19 26.61
N GLY A 68 20.32 28.41 25.66
CA GLY A 68 20.71 27.01 25.46
C GLY A 68 22.11 26.80 24.87
N ASN A 69 22.78 27.84 24.36
CA ASN A 69 24.18 27.77 23.90
C ASN A 69 25.15 27.83 25.09
N ARG A 70 24.95 26.91 26.04
CA ARG A 70 25.70 26.78 27.28
C ARG A 70 25.91 25.30 27.56
N PHE A 71 27.16 24.90 27.73
CA PHE A 71 27.54 23.51 27.96
C PHE A 71 28.48 23.42 29.16
N SER A 72 28.35 22.35 29.94
CA SER A 72 29.20 22.11 31.11
C SER A 72 30.56 21.53 30.75
N SER A 73 30.72 21.00 29.53
CA SER A 73 32.02 20.55 29.03
C SER A 73 32.24 20.87 27.55
N LYS A 74 33.52 20.98 27.17
CA LYS A 74 33.93 21.14 25.77
C LYS A 74 33.39 20.00 24.91
N ALA A 75 33.53 18.77 25.40
CA ALA A 75 33.09 17.57 24.71
C ALA A 75 31.57 17.56 24.45
N GLU A 76 30.77 18.03 25.41
CA GLU A 76 29.32 18.18 25.25
C GLU A 76 28.96 19.22 24.18
N CYS A 77 29.65 20.37 24.19
CA CYS A 77 29.49 21.42 23.17
C CYS A 77 29.88 20.92 21.77
N GLU A 78 31.05 20.30 21.65
CA GLU A 78 31.55 19.79 20.37
C GLU A 78 30.65 18.69 19.85
N HIS A 79 30.23 17.75 20.70
CA HIS A 79 29.31 16.68 20.31
C HIS A 79 27.95 17.20 19.82
N LEU A 80 27.45 18.31 20.36
CA LEU A 80 26.14 18.83 19.96
C LEU A 80 26.25 19.77 18.76
N CYS A 81 27.27 20.61 18.68
CA CYS A 81 27.33 21.68 17.68
C CYS A 81 28.35 21.48 16.57
N THR A 82 29.38 20.65 16.79
CA THR A 82 30.40 20.36 15.75
C THR A 82 30.07 19.09 14.96
N THR A 83 29.45 18.09 15.59
CA THR A 83 29.01 16.84 14.92
C THR A 83 27.75 17.04 14.10
N GLU A 84 26.86 17.96 14.47
CA GLU A 84 25.71 18.38 13.65
C GLU A 84 26.12 19.23 12.43
N THR A 85 27.41 19.59 12.29
CA THR A 85 27.89 20.34 11.13
C THR A 85 28.94 19.60 10.28
N ARG A 86 29.05 18.27 10.45
CA ARG A 86 29.76 17.34 9.54
C ARG A 86 28.91 16.18 9.00
N PHE A 87 27.59 16.16 9.23
CA PHE A 87 26.66 15.22 8.59
C PHE A 87 25.68 15.89 7.61
N GLY A 88 26.09 17.02 7.04
CA GLY A 88 25.41 17.66 5.92
C GLY A 88 26.42 18.07 4.86
N ARG A 89 26.43 17.33 3.74
CA ARG A 89 27.26 17.50 2.53
C ARG A 89 28.62 16.78 2.54
N ASN A 90 28.54 15.47 2.36
CA ASN A 90 29.35 14.64 1.46
C ASN A 90 29.44 13.24 2.08
N GLY A 91 28.73 12.28 1.48
CA GLY A 91 28.80 10.89 1.92
C GLY A 91 30.20 10.34 1.71
N GLU A 92 30.77 9.74 2.75
CA GLU A 92 31.79 8.70 2.62
C GLU A 92 32.13 7.97 3.93
N ASP A 93 31.16 7.81 4.84
CA ASP A 93 31.17 6.68 5.78
C ASP A 93 29.72 6.32 6.10
N ASP A 94 29.22 5.27 5.45
CA ASP A 94 27.89 4.75 5.75
C ASP A 94 27.87 4.29 7.20
N VAL A 95 27.05 4.95 8.04
CA VAL A 95 26.83 4.61 9.45
C VAL A 95 26.59 3.12 9.64
N CYS A 96 25.97 2.48 8.65
CA CYS A 96 25.62 1.07 8.68
C CYS A 96 26.81 0.16 8.38
N MET A 97 27.90 0.67 7.82
CA MET A 97 29.13 -0.07 7.54
C MET A 97 30.19 0.07 8.65
N MET A 98 29.95 0.91 9.65
CA MET A 98 30.84 1.04 10.80
C MET A 98 30.73 -0.19 11.72
N GLU A 99 31.82 -0.61 12.36
CA GLU A 99 31.75 -1.67 13.38
C GLU A 99 31.04 -1.19 14.65
N ARG A 100 30.56 -2.09 15.50
CA ARG A 100 30.07 -1.70 16.83
C ARG A 100 31.21 -1.14 17.69
N ASP A 101 30.99 0.00 18.33
CA ASP A 101 31.96 0.60 19.25
C ASP A 101 31.34 0.85 20.62
N SER A 102 31.79 0.08 21.62
CA SER A 102 31.36 0.20 23.01
C SER A 102 31.90 1.47 23.67
N GLY A 103 32.93 2.11 23.11
CA GLY A 103 33.61 3.23 23.73
C GLY A 103 34.44 2.82 24.97
N PRO A 104 35.12 3.79 25.61
CA PRO A 104 36.05 3.54 26.70
C PRO A 104 35.39 3.52 28.09
N CYS A 105 34.13 3.92 28.21
CA CYS A 105 33.40 3.87 29.48
C CYS A 105 32.89 2.45 29.79
N THR A 106 32.52 2.21 31.04
CA THR A 106 32.26 0.86 31.58
C THR A 106 30.80 0.62 31.96
N ASP A 107 29.87 1.47 31.52
CA ASP A 107 28.44 1.24 31.74
C ASP A 107 27.95 0.05 30.91
N SER A 108 26.90 -0.62 31.37
CA SER A 108 26.31 -1.76 30.69
C SER A 108 24.95 -1.39 30.09
N VAL A 109 24.97 -0.66 28.97
CA VAL A 109 23.75 -0.22 28.29
C VAL A 109 23.49 -1.09 27.06
N THR A 110 22.36 -1.80 27.02
CA THR A 110 21.96 -2.55 25.83
C THR A 110 21.54 -1.60 24.72
N GLN A 111 22.27 -1.63 23.62
CA GLN A 111 22.02 -0.84 22.41
C GLN A 111 21.98 -1.77 21.19
N TRP A 112 21.45 -1.28 20.08
CA TRP A 112 21.41 -2.03 18.81
C TRP A 112 22.44 -1.47 17.83
N TYR A 113 23.06 -2.33 17.04
CA TYR A 113 23.91 -1.95 15.92
C TYR A 113 23.59 -2.84 14.71
N PHE A 114 23.92 -2.36 13.52
CA PHE A 114 23.82 -3.14 12.30
C PHE A 114 25.10 -3.92 12.06
N ASP A 115 25.00 -5.24 11.98
CA ASP A 115 26.11 -6.10 11.63
C ASP A 115 26.20 -6.19 10.11
N ALA A 116 27.14 -5.48 9.49
CA ALA A 116 27.34 -5.47 8.04
C ALA A 116 27.80 -6.83 7.47
N SER A 117 28.34 -7.73 8.30
CA SER A 117 28.76 -9.06 7.86
C SER A 117 27.58 -10.04 7.72
N GLU A 118 26.56 -9.86 8.57
CA GLU A 118 25.36 -10.71 8.59
C GLU A 118 24.09 -9.99 8.12
N TYR A 119 24.21 -8.70 7.76
CA TYR A 119 23.12 -7.83 7.33
C TYR A 119 21.93 -7.78 8.30
N VAL A 120 22.20 -7.83 9.61
CA VAL A 120 21.17 -7.91 10.66
C VAL A 120 21.45 -6.98 11.83
N CYS A 121 20.41 -6.36 12.37
CA CYS A 121 20.51 -5.57 13.60
C CYS A 121 20.63 -6.49 14.82
N LYS A 122 21.73 -6.35 15.57
CA LYS A 122 22.04 -7.13 16.77
C LYS A 122 22.19 -6.21 17.97
N GLN A 123 22.03 -6.79 19.16
CA GLN A 123 22.31 -6.08 20.40
C GLN A 123 23.81 -6.10 20.71
N PHE A 124 24.29 -5.04 21.34
CA PHE A 124 25.61 -4.96 21.94
C PHE A 124 25.58 -4.14 23.23
N THR A 125 26.61 -4.31 24.06
CA THR A 125 26.80 -3.53 25.28
C THR A 125 27.57 -2.26 24.95
N TYR A 126 26.93 -1.11 25.12
CA TYR A 126 27.52 0.21 25.01
C TYR A 126 27.98 0.71 26.38
N GLY A 127 29.22 1.18 26.43
CA GLY A 127 29.93 1.62 27.64
C GLY A 127 29.40 2.90 28.27
N GLY A 128 28.42 3.57 27.67
CA GLY A 128 27.81 4.81 28.19
C GLY A 128 28.49 6.10 27.73
N CYS A 129 29.61 6.04 27.00
CA CYS A 129 30.24 7.21 26.40
C CYS A 129 31.02 6.90 25.11
N ARG A 130 31.22 7.92 24.26
CA ARG A 130 31.88 7.82 22.94
C ARG A 130 31.17 6.81 22.01
N GLY A 131 31.91 5.98 21.29
CA GLY A 131 31.37 5.11 20.24
C GLY A 131 31.29 5.79 18.88
N ASN A 132 30.61 5.15 17.95
CA ASN A 132 30.32 5.68 16.61
C ASN A 132 28.80 5.69 16.34
N GLY A 133 28.43 6.05 15.10
CA GLY A 133 27.05 6.23 14.67
C GLY A 133 26.25 4.93 14.50
N ASN A 134 26.90 3.75 14.46
CA ASN A 134 26.20 2.46 14.34
C ASN A 134 25.62 2.02 15.69
N ARG A 135 24.74 2.84 16.25
CA ARG A 135 24.14 2.67 17.58
C ARG A 135 22.71 3.21 17.59
N PHE A 136 21.77 2.37 18.00
CA PHE A 136 20.34 2.65 17.97
C PHE A 136 19.65 2.15 19.23
N ASP A 137 18.73 2.95 19.78
CA ASP A 137 18.04 2.61 21.04
C ASP A 137 17.12 1.40 20.89
N THR A 138 16.64 1.13 19.67
CA THR A 138 15.75 0.01 19.38
C THR A 138 16.14 -0.71 18.10
N ARG A 139 15.82 -2.01 18.05
CA ARG A 139 15.94 -2.83 16.84
C ARG A 139 15.29 -2.16 15.63
N LYS A 140 14.08 -1.60 15.82
CA LYS A 140 13.29 -0.99 14.75
C LYS A 140 13.97 0.27 14.18
N GLN A 141 14.63 1.08 15.02
CA GLN A 141 15.40 2.23 14.55
C GLN A 141 16.62 1.79 13.74
N CYS A 142 17.35 0.78 14.22
CA CYS A 142 18.46 0.17 13.49
C CYS A 142 18.00 -0.38 12.13
N GLU A 143 16.91 -1.16 12.13
CA GLU A 143 16.39 -1.77 10.90
C GLU A 143 15.93 -0.70 9.91
N LYS A 144 15.24 0.35 10.39
CA LYS A 144 14.80 1.48 9.56
C LYS A 144 15.96 2.31 9.00
N ARG A 145 17.10 2.35 9.69
CA ARG A 145 18.25 3.14 9.25
C ARG A 145 19.19 2.34 8.37
N CYS A 146 19.42 1.07 8.68
CA CYS A 146 20.53 0.30 8.15
C CYS A 146 20.17 -1.03 7.52
N SER A 147 18.96 -1.55 7.76
CA SER A 147 18.55 -2.72 7.00
C SER A 147 18.30 -2.30 5.55
N PRO A 148 18.85 -3.01 4.56
CA PRO A 148 18.57 -2.75 3.15
C PRO A 148 17.06 -2.71 2.86
N ARG A 149 16.24 -3.45 3.63
CA ARG A 149 14.76 -3.38 3.63
C ARG A 149 14.15 -1.98 3.81
N SER A 150 14.89 -0.99 4.28
CA SER A 150 14.37 0.36 4.58
C SER A 150 15.02 1.49 3.77
N GLN A 151 16.20 1.27 3.18
CA GLN A 151 16.85 2.20 2.26
C GLN A 151 16.62 1.82 0.78
N GLU A 152 16.11 0.62 0.50
CA GLU A 152 15.80 0.13 -0.84
C GLU A 152 14.32 0.35 -1.22
N LEU A 153 13.79 1.54 -0.90
CA LEU A 153 12.62 2.12 -1.57
C LEU A 153 13.03 3.15 -2.64
N VAL A 154 14.30 3.11 -3.06
CA VAL A 154 14.83 3.79 -4.25
C VAL A 154 15.49 2.72 -5.13
N ALA A 155 14.75 2.28 -6.16
CA ALA A 155 15.15 1.32 -7.20
C ALA A 155 15.28 -0.16 -6.77
N ILE A 156 14.19 -0.77 -6.29
CA ILE A 156 14.02 -2.23 -6.40
C ILE A 156 14.10 -2.55 -7.89
N ASN A 157 15.08 -3.37 -8.29
CA ASN A 157 14.99 -4.08 -9.56
C ASN A 157 13.87 -5.13 -9.42
N SER A 158 12.62 -4.69 -9.53
CA SER A 158 11.42 -5.54 -9.38
C SER A 158 11.47 -6.75 -10.31
N GLU A 159 12.20 -6.65 -11.42
CA GLU A 159 12.46 -7.76 -12.34
C GLU A 159 13.34 -8.86 -11.73
N ARG A 160 14.23 -8.57 -10.78
CA ARG A 160 15.10 -9.61 -10.18
C ARG A 160 14.47 -10.32 -8.99
N VAL A 161 13.63 -9.63 -8.23
CA VAL A 161 12.98 -10.19 -7.03
C VAL A 161 11.65 -10.84 -7.41
N CYS A 162 10.77 -10.08 -8.07
CA CYS A 162 9.39 -10.51 -8.29
C CYS A 162 9.27 -11.56 -9.40
N THR A 163 10.32 -11.86 -10.17
CA THR A 163 10.30 -12.94 -11.16
C THR A 163 10.73 -14.30 -10.60
N LEU A 164 11.26 -14.34 -9.38
CA LEU A 164 11.66 -15.59 -8.73
C LEU A 164 10.43 -16.38 -8.29
N SER A 165 10.52 -17.70 -8.29
CA SER A 165 9.50 -18.55 -7.67
C SER A 165 9.55 -18.42 -6.15
N PHE A 166 8.46 -18.72 -5.45
CA PHE A 166 8.51 -18.83 -4.00
C PHE A 166 9.41 -20.01 -3.58
N GLU A 167 10.06 -19.85 -2.43
CA GLU A 167 10.84 -20.93 -1.81
C GLU A 167 10.48 -21.07 -0.34
N ALA A 168 9.81 -22.17 -0.01
CA ALA A 168 9.40 -22.47 1.36
C ALA A 168 10.60 -22.71 2.29
N GLY A 169 11.74 -23.16 1.77
CA GLY A 169 12.89 -23.57 2.58
C GLY A 169 12.72 -24.95 3.22
N ARG A 170 13.71 -25.37 4.04
CA ARG A 170 13.79 -26.74 4.60
C ARG A 170 13.70 -26.82 6.13
N CYS A 171 13.43 -25.69 6.80
CA CYS A 171 13.33 -25.63 8.25
C CYS A 171 11.94 -26.06 8.75
N ARG A 172 11.66 -25.91 10.06
CA ARG A 172 10.44 -26.43 10.71
C ARG A 172 9.55 -25.35 11.32
N GLU A 173 9.85 -24.08 11.07
CA GLU A 173 8.94 -23.00 11.45
C GLU A 173 7.79 -22.90 10.47
N SER A 174 6.69 -22.27 10.89
CA SER A 174 5.55 -22.02 10.03
C SER A 174 5.25 -20.53 10.06
N GLN A 175 5.79 -19.83 9.07
CA GLN A 175 5.58 -18.39 8.91
C GLN A 175 4.73 -18.13 7.67
N GLN A 176 3.60 -17.45 7.84
CA GLN A 176 2.84 -16.94 6.69
C GLN A 176 3.61 -15.76 6.07
N LYS A 177 3.92 -15.88 4.79
CA LYS A 177 4.61 -14.86 3.99
C LYS A 177 3.91 -14.71 2.65
N TRP A 178 4.24 -13.64 1.94
CA TRP A 178 3.71 -13.32 0.62
C TRP A 178 4.81 -13.39 -0.43
N TYR A 179 4.48 -13.83 -1.64
CA TYR A 179 5.37 -13.78 -2.79
C TYR A 179 4.59 -13.30 -4.01
N PHE A 180 5.27 -12.66 -4.95
CA PHE A 180 4.67 -12.29 -6.23
C PHE A 180 4.70 -13.48 -7.18
N ASP A 181 3.52 -13.96 -7.57
CA ASP A 181 3.38 -14.99 -8.58
C ASP A 181 3.43 -14.35 -9.97
N ASN A 182 4.60 -14.38 -10.60
CA ASN A 182 4.82 -13.79 -11.92
C ASN A 182 4.01 -14.48 -13.04
N THR A 183 3.39 -15.64 -12.80
CA THR A 183 2.51 -16.27 -13.80
C THR A 183 1.09 -15.71 -13.75
N VAL A 184 0.68 -15.21 -12.57
CA VAL A 184 -0.65 -14.64 -12.33
C VAL A 184 -0.62 -13.11 -12.33
N GLY A 185 0.55 -12.52 -12.08
CA GLY A 185 0.71 -11.07 -11.92
C GLY A 185 0.16 -10.55 -10.59
N TYR A 186 0.12 -11.40 -9.54
CA TYR A 186 -0.45 -11.06 -8.24
C TYR A 186 0.31 -11.69 -7.06
N CYS A 187 0.22 -11.05 -5.89
CA CYS A 187 0.84 -11.55 -4.67
C CYS A 187 0.00 -12.65 -4.01
N ARG A 188 0.63 -13.78 -3.68
CA ARG A 188 -0.01 -14.93 -3.04
C ARG A 188 0.68 -15.27 -1.72
N MET A 189 -0.09 -15.82 -0.79
CA MET A 189 0.45 -16.31 0.47
C MET A 189 1.11 -17.68 0.29
N PHE A 190 2.22 -17.91 0.99
CA PHE A 190 2.83 -19.22 1.18
C PHE A 190 3.32 -19.41 2.63
N VAL A 191 3.60 -20.65 3.01
CA VAL A 191 4.19 -20.99 4.32
C VAL A 191 5.70 -21.11 4.17
N TYR A 192 6.43 -20.20 4.80
CA TYR A 192 7.88 -20.21 4.86
C TYR A 192 8.37 -20.94 6.11
N SER A 193 9.37 -21.79 5.91
CA SER A 193 9.90 -22.74 6.88
C SER A 193 10.83 -22.12 7.93
N GLY A 194 11.19 -20.84 7.79
CA GLY A 194 12.08 -20.10 8.69
C GLY A 194 13.54 -19.98 8.22
N CYS A 195 13.98 -20.75 7.21
CA CYS A 195 15.33 -20.62 6.65
C CYS A 195 15.40 -20.83 5.13
N SER A 196 16.54 -20.41 4.53
CA SER A 196 16.80 -20.45 3.09
C SER A 196 15.83 -19.56 2.30
N GLY A 197 15.47 -19.98 1.09
CA GLY A 197 14.60 -19.24 0.21
C GLY A 197 15.30 -18.11 -0.54
N ASN A 198 14.48 -17.22 -1.08
CA ASN A 198 14.93 -16.10 -1.89
C ASN A 198 14.18 -14.81 -1.51
N ASP A 199 14.48 -13.74 -2.23
CA ASP A 199 13.99 -12.39 -1.94
C ASP A 199 12.52 -12.17 -2.30
N ASN A 200 11.87 -13.07 -3.04
CA ASN A 200 10.43 -13.01 -3.33
C ASN A 200 9.62 -13.47 -2.10
N ARG A 201 9.80 -12.79 -0.98
CA ARG A 201 9.23 -13.12 0.32
C ARG A 201 9.00 -11.86 1.15
N PHE A 202 7.74 -11.49 1.28
CA PHE A 202 7.26 -10.28 1.93
C PHE A 202 6.43 -10.62 3.17
N ASP A 203 6.37 -9.69 4.11
CA ASP A 203 5.66 -9.89 5.38
C ASP A 203 4.14 -9.61 5.24
N SER A 204 3.74 -8.88 4.18
CA SER A 204 2.33 -8.62 3.87
C SER A 204 2.05 -8.57 2.37
N GLU A 205 0.80 -8.80 1.99
CA GLU A 205 0.32 -8.65 0.61
C GLU A 205 0.61 -7.24 0.06
N ASN A 206 0.36 -6.23 0.87
CA ASN A 206 0.52 -4.83 0.48
C ASN A 206 2.00 -4.47 0.27
N GLU A 207 2.91 -5.01 1.08
CA GLU A 207 4.35 -4.87 0.85
C GLU A 207 4.77 -5.51 -0.48
N CYS A 208 4.31 -6.75 -0.72
CA CYS A 208 4.53 -7.47 -1.97
C CYS A 208 4.00 -6.70 -3.18
N MET A 209 2.74 -6.23 -3.12
CA MET A 209 2.08 -5.53 -4.22
C MET A 209 2.76 -4.19 -4.51
N ARG A 210 3.26 -3.48 -3.51
CA ARG A 210 4.04 -2.26 -3.73
C ARG A 210 5.38 -2.58 -4.38
N ALA A 211 6.11 -3.57 -3.87
CA ALA A 211 7.42 -3.97 -4.38
C ALA A 211 7.37 -4.45 -5.85
N CYS A 212 6.27 -5.11 -6.24
CA CYS A 212 6.10 -5.73 -7.55
C CYS A 212 5.09 -5.00 -8.46
N SER A 213 4.73 -3.76 -8.12
CA SER A 213 3.68 -2.98 -8.79
C SER A 213 3.90 -2.76 -10.29
N SER A 214 5.16 -2.60 -10.71
CA SER A 214 5.52 -2.42 -12.13
C SER A 214 5.24 -3.68 -12.96
N LEU A 215 5.62 -4.86 -12.46
CA LEU A 215 5.32 -6.14 -13.10
C LEU A 215 3.83 -6.45 -13.04
N ALA A 216 3.17 -6.18 -11.91
CA ALA A 216 1.72 -6.34 -11.78
C ALA A 216 0.97 -5.53 -12.83
N SER A 217 1.37 -4.26 -13.04
CA SER A 217 0.78 -3.38 -14.06
C SER A 217 1.01 -3.89 -15.47
N LYS A 218 2.23 -4.38 -15.77
CA LYS A 218 2.55 -4.96 -17.08
C LYS A 218 1.70 -6.21 -17.35
N HIS A 219 1.60 -7.13 -16.40
CA HIS A 219 0.74 -8.32 -16.50
C HIS A 219 -0.73 -7.97 -16.70
N ALA A 220 -1.24 -6.97 -15.98
CA ALA A 220 -2.62 -6.54 -16.11
C ALA A 220 -2.92 -5.89 -17.47
N MET A 221 -1.93 -5.23 -18.10
CA MET A 221 -2.04 -4.68 -19.45
C MET A 221 -1.97 -5.78 -20.52
N ASP A 222 -0.99 -6.68 -20.41
CA ASP A 222 -0.76 -7.76 -21.38
C ASP A 222 -1.93 -8.77 -21.40
N ASN A 223 -2.56 -8.99 -20.24
CA ASN A 223 -3.71 -9.89 -20.07
C ASN A 223 -5.03 -9.14 -19.82
N ARG A 224 -5.14 -7.91 -20.34
CA ARG A 224 -6.35 -7.10 -20.21
C ARG A 224 -7.52 -7.83 -20.87
N ALA A 225 -8.59 -8.05 -20.11
CA ALA A 225 -9.76 -8.74 -20.61
C ALA A 225 -10.39 -7.99 -21.79
N SER A 226 -10.87 -8.73 -22.79
CA SER A 226 -11.58 -8.16 -23.94
C SER A 226 -13.04 -8.57 -23.90
N LEU A 227 -13.94 -7.59 -23.98
CA LEU A 227 -15.38 -7.83 -23.98
C LEU A 227 -15.92 -7.87 -25.41
N SER A 228 -16.83 -8.80 -25.67
CA SER A 228 -17.55 -8.92 -26.93
C SER A 228 -19.03 -9.15 -26.71
N LEU A 229 -19.86 -8.53 -27.55
CA LEU A 229 -21.32 -8.76 -27.61
C LEU A 229 -21.64 -9.76 -28.73
N VAL A 230 -22.39 -10.81 -28.42
CA VAL A 230 -22.73 -11.85 -29.39
C VAL A 230 -23.95 -11.44 -30.21
N GLY A 231 -23.74 -10.73 -31.32
CA GLY A 231 -24.78 -10.24 -32.24
C GLY A 231 -24.79 -8.72 -32.38
N GLN A 232 -25.79 -8.16 -33.06
CA GLN A 232 -25.84 -6.73 -33.41
C GLN A 232 -26.74 -5.91 -32.48
N VAL A 233 -26.46 -4.62 -32.37
CA VAL A 233 -27.31 -3.61 -31.71
C VAL A 233 -28.02 -2.74 -32.75
N PRO A 234 -29.20 -2.16 -32.45
CA PRO A 234 -29.98 -2.30 -31.21
C PRO A 234 -30.65 -3.68 -31.08
N ARG A 235 -30.85 -4.13 -29.84
CA ARG A 235 -31.60 -5.34 -29.51
C ARG A 235 -33.05 -5.00 -29.19
N ALA A 236 -33.95 -5.94 -29.42
CA ALA A 236 -35.35 -5.82 -29.01
C ALA A 236 -35.52 -6.15 -27.53
N ALA A 237 -36.44 -5.46 -26.85
CA ALA A 237 -36.90 -5.86 -25.52
C ALA A 237 -37.40 -7.31 -25.53
N GLY A 238 -37.17 -8.05 -24.44
CA GLY A 238 -37.48 -9.48 -24.32
C GLY A 238 -36.44 -10.42 -24.96
N SER A 239 -35.48 -9.91 -25.73
CA SER A 239 -34.38 -10.73 -26.27
C SER A 239 -33.35 -11.10 -25.21
N VAL A 240 -32.51 -12.10 -25.52
CA VAL A 240 -31.37 -12.46 -24.67
C VAL A 240 -30.14 -11.66 -25.11
N VAL A 241 -29.48 -11.00 -24.15
CA VAL A 241 -28.18 -10.35 -24.37
C VAL A 241 -27.10 -11.28 -23.84
N GLU A 242 -26.11 -11.55 -24.68
CA GLU A 242 -24.98 -12.40 -24.36
C GLU A 242 -23.68 -11.62 -24.55
N LEU A 243 -22.95 -11.47 -23.44
CA LEU A 243 -21.68 -10.75 -23.35
C LEU A 243 -20.60 -11.73 -22.91
N ASN A 244 -19.59 -11.91 -23.76
CA ASN A 244 -18.46 -12.80 -23.50
C ASN A 244 -17.21 -11.99 -23.16
N CYS A 245 -16.64 -12.27 -21.99
CA CYS A 245 -15.40 -11.69 -21.51
C CYS A 245 -14.24 -12.65 -21.74
N ALA A 246 -13.34 -12.35 -22.67
CA ALA A 246 -12.13 -13.17 -22.84
C ALA A 246 -11.14 -12.85 -21.71
N THR A 247 -10.87 -13.85 -20.86
CA THR A 247 -10.14 -13.65 -19.59
C THR A 247 -8.69 -14.11 -19.62
N HIS A 248 -8.24 -14.75 -20.70
CA HIS A 248 -6.91 -15.38 -20.79
C HIS A 248 -6.60 -16.35 -19.64
N GLY A 249 -7.63 -16.99 -19.08
CA GLY A 249 -7.51 -17.92 -17.94
C GLY A 249 -7.41 -17.25 -16.57
N LEU A 250 -7.52 -15.91 -16.50
CA LEU A 250 -7.49 -15.16 -15.25
C LEU A 250 -8.83 -15.23 -14.52
N GLN A 251 -8.75 -15.28 -13.19
CA GLN A 251 -9.88 -15.33 -12.26
C GLN A 251 -9.58 -14.49 -10.99
N PRO A 252 -10.59 -13.93 -10.30
CA PRO A 252 -12.02 -13.95 -10.64
C PRO A 252 -12.38 -12.98 -11.77
N VAL A 253 -13.53 -13.19 -12.42
CA VAL A 253 -14.13 -12.24 -13.37
C VAL A 253 -15.12 -11.33 -12.65
N ARG A 254 -15.05 -10.02 -12.93
CA ARG A 254 -15.96 -9.02 -12.39
C ARG A 254 -16.62 -8.25 -13.53
N TRP A 255 -17.92 -7.97 -13.38
CA TRP A 255 -18.75 -7.34 -14.41
C TRP A 255 -19.22 -5.96 -13.96
N PHE A 256 -19.26 -5.04 -14.91
CA PHE A 256 -19.61 -3.65 -14.68
C PHE A 256 -20.60 -3.15 -15.72
N LYS A 257 -21.53 -2.31 -15.29
CA LYS A 257 -22.42 -1.55 -16.15
C LYS A 257 -22.34 -0.08 -15.75
N ASP A 258 -22.08 0.79 -16.72
CA ASP A 258 -21.92 2.23 -16.52
C ASP A 258 -20.90 2.56 -15.40
N GLY A 259 -19.84 1.74 -15.32
CA GLY A 259 -18.77 1.85 -14.32
C GLY A 259 -19.12 1.31 -12.92
N ARG A 260 -20.32 0.78 -12.69
CA ARG A 260 -20.72 0.18 -11.40
C ARG A 260 -20.66 -1.34 -11.47
N ALA A 261 -20.16 -1.97 -10.40
CA ALA A 261 -20.14 -3.42 -10.31
C ALA A 261 -21.56 -3.98 -10.28
N LEU A 262 -21.80 -5.06 -11.04
CA LEU A 262 -23.11 -5.71 -11.18
C LEU A 262 -23.42 -6.74 -10.08
N ASP A 263 -22.63 -6.76 -9.00
CA ASP A 263 -22.73 -7.80 -7.96
C ASP A 263 -24.14 -7.87 -7.36
N TYR A 264 -24.78 -6.71 -7.13
CA TYR A 264 -26.13 -6.63 -6.57
C TYR A 264 -27.19 -7.13 -7.56
N GLU A 265 -27.13 -6.68 -8.82
CA GLU A 265 -28.07 -7.08 -9.86
C GLU A 265 -27.99 -8.58 -10.17
N VAL A 266 -26.79 -9.15 -10.20
CA VAL A 266 -26.58 -10.60 -10.39
C VAL A 266 -27.17 -11.40 -9.23
N GLU A 267 -27.11 -10.89 -8.00
CA GLU A 267 -27.68 -11.57 -6.82
C GLU A 267 -29.21 -11.43 -6.71
N ASN A 268 -29.78 -10.33 -7.20
CA ASN A 268 -31.18 -9.96 -6.94
C ASN A 268 -32.10 -9.99 -8.18
N ASP A 269 -31.57 -9.98 -9.40
CA ASP A 269 -32.34 -10.09 -10.63
C ASP A 269 -32.09 -11.46 -11.30
N PRO A 270 -33.05 -12.41 -11.25
CA PRO A 270 -32.86 -13.76 -11.79
C PRO A 270 -32.66 -13.80 -13.31
N ARG A 271 -32.92 -12.68 -14.00
CA ARG A 271 -32.66 -12.53 -15.44
C ARG A 271 -31.18 -12.37 -15.75
N ILE A 272 -30.41 -11.79 -14.82
CA ILE A 272 -29.00 -11.49 -15.02
C ILE A 272 -28.21 -12.66 -14.44
N GLN A 273 -27.61 -13.45 -15.33
CA GLN A 273 -26.93 -14.68 -14.96
C GLN A 273 -25.48 -14.65 -15.42
N ILE A 274 -24.60 -15.20 -14.60
CA ILE A 274 -23.19 -15.40 -14.94
C ILE A 274 -22.95 -16.90 -15.08
N SER A 275 -22.39 -17.30 -16.23
CA SER A 275 -22.01 -18.69 -16.55
C SER A 275 -20.52 -18.79 -16.87
N ASP A 276 -20.07 -19.98 -17.25
CA ASP A 276 -18.76 -20.27 -17.83
C ASP A 276 -17.62 -19.81 -16.91
N PHE A 277 -17.67 -20.24 -15.65
CA PHE A 277 -16.70 -19.84 -14.62
C PHE A 277 -16.55 -18.32 -14.48
N GLY A 278 -17.60 -17.56 -14.75
CA GLY A 278 -17.58 -16.10 -14.62
C GLY A 278 -17.44 -15.34 -15.95
N SER A 279 -17.04 -15.99 -17.05
CA SER A 279 -16.69 -15.29 -18.29
C SER A 279 -17.86 -14.97 -19.21
N LEU A 280 -19.05 -15.50 -18.95
CA LEU A 280 -20.25 -15.23 -19.75
C LEU A 280 -21.32 -14.53 -18.92
N LEU A 281 -21.73 -13.33 -19.34
CA LEU A 281 -22.87 -12.61 -18.78
C LEU A 281 -24.07 -12.74 -19.72
N LEU A 282 -25.18 -13.24 -19.17
CA LEU A 282 -26.47 -13.40 -19.85
C LEU A 282 -27.50 -12.48 -19.20
N ILE A 283 -28.18 -11.67 -20.00
CA ILE A 283 -29.38 -10.94 -19.58
C ILE A 283 -30.56 -11.55 -20.31
N LEU A 284 -31.35 -12.34 -19.59
CA LEU A 284 -32.58 -12.94 -20.08
C LEU A 284 -33.70 -11.89 -20.07
N ASP A 285 -34.62 -11.94 -21.04
CA ASP A 285 -35.76 -11.02 -21.09
C ASP A 285 -35.32 -9.54 -20.94
N ALA A 286 -34.48 -9.06 -21.86
CA ALA A 286 -33.83 -7.76 -21.74
C ALA A 286 -34.84 -6.59 -21.75
N ARG A 287 -34.62 -5.62 -20.88
CA ARG A 287 -35.44 -4.41 -20.72
C ARG A 287 -34.70 -3.19 -21.25
N GLU A 288 -35.41 -2.12 -21.56
CA GLU A 288 -34.78 -0.84 -21.95
C GLU A 288 -33.79 -0.35 -20.89
N SER A 289 -34.10 -0.56 -19.61
CA SER A 289 -33.24 -0.25 -18.46
C SER A 289 -31.91 -1.00 -18.47
N ASP A 290 -31.81 -2.12 -19.18
CA ASP A 290 -30.58 -2.92 -19.29
C ASP A 290 -29.62 -2.32 -20.34
N SER A 291 -30.03 -1.29 -21.08
CA SER A 291 -29.11 -0.50 -21.91
C SER A 291 -28.02 0.16 -21.07
N GLY A 292 -26.82 0.29 -21.62
CA GLY A 292 -25.68 0.89 -20.93
C GLY A 292 -24.35 0.47 -21.55
N ASP A 293 -23.27 0.98 -20.98
CA ASP A 293 -21.91 0.59 -21.34
C ASP A 293 -21.42 -0.51 -20.40
N TYR A 294 -21.20 -1.71 -20.95
CA TYR A 294 -20.76 -2.87 -20.18
C TYR A 294 -19.25 -3.04 -20.29
N SER A 295 -18.62 -3.43 -19.20
CA SER A 295 -17.19 -3.78 -19.14
C SER A 295 -17.00 -5.00 -18.25
N CYS A 296 -15.90 -5.73 -18.46
CA CYS A 296 -15.49 -6.82 -17.58
C CYS A 296 -14.02 -6.66 -17.17
N ALA A 297 -13.62 -7.30 -16.08
CA ALA A 297 -12.24 -7.34 -15.61
C ALA A 297 -11.93 -8.74 -15.09
N ALA A 298 -10.77 -9.30 -15.43
CA ALA A 298 -10.36 -10.64 -15.00
C ALA A 298 -9.04 -10.60 -14.22
N GLY A 299 -9.02 -11.19 -13.03
CA GLY A 299 -7.86 -11.22 -12.14
C GLY A 299 -7.94 -10.30 -10.91
N HIS A 300 -6.97 -10.46 -10.01
CA HIS A 300 -6.94 -9.73 -8.74
C HIS A 300 -6.47 -8.27 -8.92
N ALA A 301 -5.50 -8.02 -9.82
CA ALA A 301 -5.04 -6.68 -10.22
C ALA A 301 -5.68 -6.20 -11.54
N ALA A 302 -6.89 -6.69 -11.86
CA ALA A 302 -7.49 -6.55 -13.18
C ALA A 302 -7.77 -5.09 -13.60
N ILE A 303 -7.55 -4.82 -14.89
CA ILE A 303 -7.96 -3.58 -15.57
C ILE A 303 -9.28 -3.84 -16.30
N LEU A 304 -10.19 -2.86 -16.29
CA LEU A 304 -11.45 -2.93 -17.04
C LEU A 304 -11.19 -3.09 -18.54
N SER A 305 -11.94 -3.96 -19.20
CA SER A 305 -12.01 -4.05 -20.66
C SER A 305 -12.45 -2.71 -21.25
N ASP A 306 -12.21 -2.53 -22.55
CA ASP A 306 -12.91 -1.47 -23.27
C ASP A 306 -14.43 -1.72 -23.20
N PRO A 307 -15.24 -0.66 -23.05
CA PRO A 307 -16.67 -0.81 -22.86
C PRO A 307 -17.37 -1.21 -24.16
N VAL A 308 -18.38 -2.06 -24.06
CA VAL A 308 -19.30 -2.39 -25.14
C VAL A 308 -20.68 -1.80 -24.85
N ARG A 309 -21.13 -0.92 -25.74
CA ARG A 309 -22.44 -0.27 -25.62
C ARG A 309 -23.56 -1.22 -26.04
N VAL A 310 -24.44 -1.53 -25.10
CA VAL A 310 -25.65 -2.31 -25.33
C VAL A 310 -26.84 -1.36 -25.39
N ILE A 311 -27.64 -1.46 -26.45
CA ILE A 311 -28.84 -0.65 -26.68
C ILE A 311 -30.02 -1.61 -26.83
N ILE A 312 -30.97 -1.55 -25.90
CA ILE A 312 -32.24 -2.26 -25.96
C ILE A 312 -33.33 -1.26 -26.34
N LYS A 313 -34.09 -1.56 -27.39
CA LYS A 313 -35.25 -0.77 -27.81
C LYS A 313 -36.54 -1.55 -27.53
N ALA A 314 -37.61 -0.85 -27.15
CA ALA A 314 -38.95 -1.41 -27.15
C ALA A 314 -39.26 -2.05 -28.51
N ILE A 315 -40.06 -3.11 -28.48
CA ILE A 315 -40.61 -3.69 -29.70
C ILE A 315 -41.59 -2.65 -30.27
N GLU A 316 -41.28 -2.10 -31.45
CA GLU A 316 -42.20 -1.22 -32.17
C GLU A 316 -43.41 -2.03 -32.63
N VAL A 317 -44.55 -1.81 -31.96
CA VAL A 317 -45.84 -2.35 -32.38
C VAL A 317 -46.44 -1.39 -33.40
N SER A 318 -46.70 -1.87 -34.62
CA SER A 318 -47.40 -1.09 -35.65
C SER A 318 -48.72 -0.53 -35.11
N ASP A 319 -49.06 0.72 -35.42
CA ASP A 319 -50.32 1.36 -34.97
C ASP A 319 -51.58 0.56 -35.38
N GLY A 320 -51.49 -0.26 -36.43
CA GLY A 320 -52.57 -1.15 -36.88
C GLY A 320 -52.71 -2.45 -36.07
N CYS A 321 -51.75 -2.76 -35.19
CA CYS A 321 -51.68 -3.98 -34.41
C CYS A 321 -52.35 -3.76 -33.05
N VAL A 322 -53.64 -4.07 -32.99
CA VAL A 322 -54.50 -3.88 -31.81
C VAL A 322 -55.08 -5.21 -31.38
N ASP A 323 -55.08 -5.48 -30.08
CA ASP A 323 -55.71 -6.68 -29.53
C ASP A 323 -57.23 -6.63 -29.70
N GLN A 324 -57.80 -7.65 -30.33
CA GLN A 324 -59.25 -7.84 -30.36
C GLN A 324 -59.74 -8.60 -29.12
N GLY A 325 -58.87 -9.37 -28.48
CA GLY A 325 -59.13 -10.04 -27.22
C GLY A 325 -59.01 -9.12 -26.01
N ASN A 326 -59.69 -9.46 -24.91
CA ASN A 326 -59.44 -8.79 -23.63
C ASN A 326 -58.10 -9.24 -23.01
N GLN A 327 -57.64 -8.51 -22.00
CA GLN A 327 -56.35 -8.73 -21.36
C GLN A 327 -56.16 -10.16 -20.82
N MET A 328 -57.21 -10.81 -20.31
CA MET A 328 -57.12 -12.18 -19.81
C MET A 328 -56.98 -13.20 -20.94
N THR A 329 -57.75 -13.02 -22.02
CA THR A 329 -57.67 -13.89 -23.20
C THR A 329 -56.29 -13.82 -23.84
N CYS A 330 -55.75 -12.61 -24.04
CA CYS A 330 -54.44 -12.45 -24.67
C CYS A 330 -53.28 -12.96 -23.80
N ARG A 331 -53.36 -12.81 -22.47
CA ARG A 331 -52.39 -13.43 -21.54
C ARG A 331 -52.41 -14.96 -21.61
N LEU A 332 -53.58 -15.58 -21.73
CA LEU A 332 -53.69 -17.04 -21.89
C LEU A 332 -53.07 -17.51 -23.21
N ILE A 333 -53.24 -16.74 -24.29
CA ILE A 333 -52.65 -17.05 -25.60
C ILE A 333 -51.11 -17.04 -25.54
N ILE A 334 -50.50 -16.05 -24.87
CA ILE A 334 -49.05 -16.06 -24.62
C ILE A 334 -48.65 -17.30 -23.81
N LYS A 335 -49.31 -17.53 -22.67
CA LYS A 335 -48.95 -18.62 -21.76
C LYS A 335 -49.09 -20.01 -22.41
N ALA A 336 -50.01 -20.15 -23.35
CA ALA A 336 -50.20 -21.36 -24.13
C ALA A 336 -49.25 -21.46 -25.36
N GLY A 337 -48.38 -20.47 -25.59
CA GLY A 337 -47.46 -20.43 -26.73
C GLY A 337 -48.16 -20.29 -28.09
N LEU A 338 -49.39 -19.78 -28.12
CA LEU A 338 -50.25 -19.79 -29.31
C LEU A 338 -50.01 -18.59 -30.25
N CYS A 339 -49.23 -17.59 -29.83
CA CYS A 339 -48.97 -16.39 -30.62
C CYS A 339 -48.34 -16.66 -32.00
N ALA A 340 -47.60 -17.77 -32.19
CA ALA A 340 -47.04 -18.13 -33.49
C ALA A 340 -48.08 -18.57 -34.53
N ASN A 341 -49.32 -18.89 -34.09
CA ASN A 341 -50.41 -19.22 -35.00
C ASN A 341 -51.07 -17.93 -35.50
N ALA A 342 -51.13 -17.70 -36.81
CA ALA A 342 -51.66 -16.47 -37.41
C ALA A 342 -53.05 -16.06 -36.90
N ARG A 343 -53.93 -17.03 -36.57
CA ARG A 343 -55.25 -16.72 -36.02
C ARG A 343 -55.17 -16.08 -34.65
N TYR A 344 -54.35 -16.65 -33.75
CA TYR A 344 -54.24 -16.20 -32.36
C TYR A 344 -53.28 -15.01 -32.22
N GLY A 345 -52.20 -15.01 -33.00
CA GLY A 345 -51.29 -13.88 -33.15
C GLY A 345 -52.05 -12.63 -33.58
N ASN A 346 -52.79 -12.66 -34.69
CA ASN A 346 -53.55 -11.49 -35.15
C ASN A 346 -54.69 -11.08 -34.18
N PHE A 347 -55.31 -12.05 -33.48
CA PHE A 347 -56.38 -11.77 -32.52
C PHE A 347 -55.87 -11.02 -31.28
N CYS A 348 -54.63 -11.27 -30.87
CA CYS A 348 -53.95 -10.58 -29.78
C CYS A 348 -52.63 -9.99 -30.26
N CYS A 349 -52.72 -9.21 -31.35
CA CYS A 349 -51.58 -8.73 -32.11
C CYS A 349 -50.58 -7.98 -31.23
N ARG A 350 -51.03 -6.94 -30.52
CA ARG A 350 -50.16 -6.11 -29.69
C ARG A 350 -49.52 -6.91 -28.57
N THR A 351 -50.32 -7.65 -27.82
CA THR A 351 -49.86 -8.45 -26.68
C THR A 351 -48.85 -9.53 -27.13
N CYS A 352 -49.08 -10.16 -28.28
CA CYS A 352 -48.15 -11.15 -28.83
C CYS A 352 -46.87 -10.50 -29.40
N THR A 353 -46.98 -9.35 -30.08
CA THR A 353 -45.82 -8.63 -30.60
C THR A 353 -44.93 -8.10 -29.48
N GLU A 354 -45.51 -7.52 -28.42
CA GLU A 354 -44.78 -7.10 -27.21
C GLU A 354 -44.11 -8.26 -26.47
N SER A 355 -44.60 -9.49 -26.66
CA SER A 355 -44.00 -10.72 -26.11
C SER A 355 -42.96 -11.37 -27.04
N GLY A 356 -42.50 -10.65 -28.07
CA GLY A 356 -41.40 -11.08 -28.94
C GLY A 356 -41.81 -11.84 -30.21
N TYR A 357 -43.10 -11.99 -30.50
CA TYR A 357 -43.57 -12.66 -31.72
C TYR A 357 -43.62 -11.67 -32.90
N LYS A 358 -43.02 -12.04 -34.04
CA LYS A 358 -43.21 -11.32 -35.31
C LYS A 358 -44.54 -11.75 -35.94
N LEU A 359 -45.45 -10.80 -36.12
CA LEU A 359 -46.80 -11.00 -36.64
C LEU A 359 -47.08 -10.20 -37.91
#